data_AF-A0A915Z7Q1-F1
#
_entry.id   AF-A0A915Z7Q1-F1
#
_cell.length_a   1.000
_cell.length_b   1.000
_cell.length_c   1.000
_cell.angle_alpha   90.00
_cell.angle_beta   90.00
_cell.angle_gamma   90.00
#
_symmetry.space_group_name_H-M   'P 1'
#
loop_
_entity.id
_entity.type
_entity.pdbx_description
1 polymer ?
#
loop_
_entity_poly.entity_id
_entity_poly.type
_entity_poly.pdbx_seq_one_letter_code
_entity_poly.pdbx_strand_id
1 'polypeptide(L)'
;MELVNLQQNSTLKNEEFAKKESTLQTQITNLQSEKQALDSKLTEQLAKLVQKETIIQELKSQQEQFRNQLNQFQIDYKQIEEENLKLEKIAETYYQSSQNEIVNLQQKNSQAEEENLKLENELFDLQQRNFKFEQNNQNLRLNLAKQIKEFAEKEDILQTHIIDLQNEKLNLAGNLTNLTEQLEQNKLINQQVQEQISQLKQEETTLQEKLAQTEANIQELKSYKESLTEQKEQLENKLSQSQVNYGQIEEEKIRLHNMVKGLSQEQKLTIKLKNKLKKEIAQLEQQLIIEEQIKIQLTQALQIKNNKINELEKKLVTLDQERIKHLKDKEKELSNIEKELLNKLTSGENTKEIHKEKEAKQKEMNELQQELSRTSASYNVNRKKQVFNQVNNFLKVKGDFLTLREEAIKKLQNCCNHLESSINKERNTIGSIRDMKTSKFIDKYTREFQSILVKYNDGLLELNKNYYSLKKIVQDNKELEVSLIIENILKLNSFNLDKYKIFKFATNSQEGTRVQLNSNMMAEDIDSLRKNLSELKLELNQEKKELKNSATV
;
A
#
# COMPACT_ATOMS: atom_id res chain seq x y z
N MET A 1 135.03 136.45 174.34
CA MET A 1 134.27 137.31 173.42
C MET A 1 133.65 136.41 172.37
N GLU A 2 132.31 136.42 172.33
CA GLU A 2 131.39 136.01 171.24
C GLU A 2 131.53 134.58 170.68
N LEU A 3 130.79 133.52 171.03
CA LEU A 3 129.44 133.31 171.61
C LEU A 3 128.30 133.97 170.82
N VAL A 4 127.66 133.22 169.88
CA VAL A 4 126.18 133.06 169.72
C VAL A 4 125.68 132.34 168.43
N ASN A 5 126.49 132.02 167.40
CA ASN A 5 125.92 131.69 166.06
C ASN A 5 125.99 130.24 165.53
N LEU A 6 125.78 129.20 166.35
CA LEU A 6 125.94 127.78 165.92
C LEU A 6 124.71 126.84 166.07
N GLN A 7 123.48 127.34 166.25
CA GLN A 7 122.34 126.43 166.58
C GLN A 7 121.04 126.52 165.76
N GLN A 8 121.02 127.20 164.59
CA GLN A 8 119.76 127.44 163.86
C GLN A 8 119.58 126.79 162.47
N ASN A 9 120.48 125.92 162.00
CA ASN A 9 120.43 125.46 160.59
C ASN A 9 120.10 123.98 160.33
N SER A 10 119.76 123.15 161.33
CA SER A 10 119.49 121.71 161.11
C SER A 10 118.02 121.30 160.99
N THR A 11 117.05 122.17 161.28
CA THR A 11 115.62 121.79 161.37
C THR A 11 114.86 121.89 160.03
N LEU A 12 115.36 122.62 159.04
CA LEU A 12 114.64 122.89 157.78
C LEU A 12 114.74 121.78 156.70
N LYS A 13 115.51 120.71 156.92
CA LYS A 13 115.81 119.72 155.87
C LYS A 13 114.92 118.47 155.86
N ASN A 14 114.10 118.22 156.88
CA ASN A 14 113.33 116.97 157.02
C ASN A 14 111.85 117.05 156.59
N GLU A 15 111.23 118.24 156.51
CA GLU A 15 109.82 118.37 156.09
C GLU A 15 109.60 118.20 154.58
N GLU A 16 110.63 118.38 153.76
CA GLU A 16 110.50 118.35 152.30
C GLU A 16 110.41 116.92 151.72
N PHE A 17 110.91 115.90 152.44
CA PHE A 17 110.93 114.51 151.96
C PHE A 17 109.57 113.81 152.08
N ALA A 18 108.82 114.08 153.15
CA ALA A 18 107.53 113.43 153.41
C ALA A 18 106.43 113.80 152.38
N LYS A 19 106.48 115.01 151.79
CA LYS A 19 105.52 115.43 150.75
C LYS A 19 105.71 114.70 149.41
N LYS A 20 106.92 114.26 149.08
CA LYS A 20 107.18 113.54 147.82
C LYS A 20 106.63 112.12 147.81
N GLU A 21 106.63 111.44 148.95
CA GLU A 21 106.19 110.04 149.05
C GLU A 21 104.67 109.90 148.88
N SER A 22 103.88 110.78 149.53
CA SER A 22 102.41 110.79 149.38
C SER A 22 101.94 111.03 147.94
N THR A 23 102.73 111.73 147.13
CA THR A 23 102.37 112.05 145.74
C THR A 23 102.50 110.82 144.84
N LEU A 24 103.50 109.98 145.06
CA LEU A 24 103.74 108.78 144.25
C LEU A 24 102.71 107.66 144.53
N GLN A 25 102.29 107.49 145.79
CA GLN A 25 101.27 106.49 146.13
C GLN A 25 99.94 106.74 145.39
N THR A 26 99.56 108.01 145.23
CA THR A 26 98.31 108.41 144.56
C THR A 26 98.35 108.11 143.06
N GLN A 27 99.52 108.22 142.41
CA GLN A 27 99.68 107.88 140.99
C GLN A 27 99.57 106.37 140.71
N ILE A 28 100.05 105.53 141.62
CA ILE A 28 100.00 104.06 141.44
C ILE A 28 98.56 103.56 141.45
N THR A 29 97.72 104.08 142.36
CA THR A 29 96.31 103.66 142.46
C THR A 29 95.52 104.02 141.20
N ASN A 30 95.79 105.16 140.57
CA ASN A 30 95.14 105.57 139.32
C ASN A 30 95.52 104.69 138.12
N LEU A 31 96.78 104.25 138.03
CA LEU A 31 97.21 103.37 136.93
C LEU A 31 96.60 101.97 137.03
N GLN A 32 96.32 101.48 138.24
CA GLN A 32 95.66 100.18 138.43
C GLN A 32 94.19 100.20 137.99
N SER A 33 93.46 101.28 138.27
CA SER A 33 92.06 101.43 137.82
C SER A 33 91.97 101.61 136.30
N GLU A 34 92.90 102.33 135.66
CA GLU A 34 92.97 102.41 134.19
C GLU A 34 93.22 101.05 133.53
N LYS A 35 94.12 100.23 134.08
CA LYS A 35 94.39 98.88 133.55
C LYS A 35 93.13 97.99 133.57
N GLN A 36 92.39 98.01 134.67
CA GLN A 36 91.21 97.16 134.84
C GLN A 36 90.05 97.58 133.92
N ALA A 37 89.92 98.88 133.64
CA ALA A 37 88.96 99.39 132.65
C ALA A 37 89.32 98.99 131.20
N LEU A 38 90.62 98.91 130.89
CA LEU A 38 91.10 98.50 129.57
C LEU A 38 90.87 97.00 129.29
N ASP A 39 91.16 96.13 130.26
CA ASP A 39 90.94 94.69 130.15
C ASP A 39 89.44 94.35 129.93
N SER A 40 88.55 95.10 130.59
CA SER A 40 87.10 94.94 130.42
C SER A 40 86.65 95.29 128.98
N LYS A 41 87.19 96.37 128.39
CA LYS A 41 86.90 96.76 127.00
C LYS A 41 87.45 95.77 125.97
N LEU A 42 88.62 95.19 126.23
CA LEU A 42 89.24 94.21 125.33
C LEU A 42 88.41 92.92 125.27
N THR A 43 87.92 92.46 126.42
CA THR A 43 87.08 91.26 126.54
C THR A 43 85.77 91.42 125.75
N GLU A 44 85.13 92.59 125.80
CA GLU A 44 83.91 92.88 125.03
C GLU A 44 84.17 92.89 123.51
N GLN A 45 85.29 93.44 123.06
CA GLN A 45 85.65 93.42 121.63
C GLN A 45 85.93 92.01 121.11
N LEU A 46 86.59 91.16 121.89
CA LEU A 46 86.85 89.76 121.53
C LEU A 46 85.54 88.98 121.37
N ALA A 47 84.58 89.16 122.27
CA ALA A 47 83.25 88.52 122.16
C ALA A 47 82.50 88.94 120.88
N LYS A 48 82.55 90.23 120.51
CA LYS A 48 81.97 90.75 119.26
C LYS A 48 82.65 90.17 118.02
N LEU A 49 83.96 89.87 118.08
CA LEU A 49 84.69 89.31 116.95
C LEU A 49 84.29 87.85 116.69
N VAL A 50 84.20 87.03 117.73
CA VAL A 50 83.78 85.63 117.65
C VAL A 50 82.36 85.49 117.07
N GLN A 51 81.45 86.38 117.46
CA GLN A 51 80.09 86.39 116.90
C GLN A 51 80.09 86.69 115.40
N LYS A 52 80.91 87.65 114.94
CA LYS A 52 81.04 87.97 113.50
C LYS A 52 81.66 86.81 112.72
N GLU A 53 82.68 86.15 113.27
CA GLU A 53 83.30 84.95 112.67
C GLU A 53 82.25 83.86 112.45
N THR A 54 81.37 83.64 113.43
CA THR A 54 80.28 82.63 113.36
C THR A 54 79.29 82.96 112.23
N ILE A 55 78.83 84.20 112.13
CA ILE A 55 77.91 84.64 111.07
C ILE A 55 78.54 84.48 109.68
N ILE A 56 79.84 84.78 109.53
CA ILE A 56 80.55 84.63 108.25
C ILE A 56 80.60 83.15 107.81
N GLN A 57 80.84 82.22 108.73
CA GLN A 57 80.86 80.79 108.40
C GLN A 57 79.47 80.28 107.97
N GLU A 58 78.40 80.75 108.64
CA GLU A 58 77.03 80.37 108.30
C GLU A 58 76.62 80.90 106.91
N LEU A 59 76.97 82.14 106.58
CA LEU A 59 76.75 82.71 105.25
C LEU A 59 77.52 81.98 104.15
N LYS A 60 78.75 81.53 104.40
CA LYS A 60 79.51 80.69 103.46
C LYS A 60 78.81 79.36 103.19
N SER A 61 78.32 78.71 104.24
CA SER A 61 77.56 77.45 104.10
C SER A 61 76.29 77.64 103.26
N GLN A 62 75.54 78.73 103.48
CA GLN A 62 74.36 79.05 102.68
C GLN A 62 74.72 79.36 101.23
N GLN A 63 75.80 80.11 100.99
CA GLN A 63 76.29 80.41 99.64
C GLN A 63 76.65 79.13 98.87
N GLU A 64 77.29 78.16 99.52
CA GLU A 64 77.64 76.87 98.93
C GLU A 64 76.39 76.02 98.63
N GLN A 65 75.39 76.04 99.53
CA GLN A 65 74.11 75.38 99.29
C GLN A 65 73.36 75.97 98.08
N PHE A 66 73.27 77.29 97.97
CA PHE A 66 72.63 77.93 96.82
C PHE A 66 73.37 77.66 95.51
N ARG A 67 74.71 77.64 95.55
CA ARG A 67 75.53 77.29 94.38
C ARG A 67 75.23 75.85 93.91
N ASN A 68 75.11 74.90 94.83
CA ASN A 68 74.79 73.52 94.49
C ASN A 68 73.37 73.38 93.91
N GLN A 69 72.39 74.09 94.48
CA GLN A 69 71.02 74.12 93.93
C GLN A 69 71.00 74.71 92.51
N LEU A 70 71.73 75.80 92.26
CA LEU A 70 71.82 76.41 90.93
C LEU A 70 72.42 75.46 89.90
N ASN A 71 73.50 74.74 90.27
CA ASN A 71 74.11 73.75 89.39
C ASN A 71 73.13 72.61 89.07
N GLN A 72 72.34 72.15 90.04
CA GLN A 72 71.34 71.12 89.81
C GLN A 72 70.25 71.60 88.85
N PHE A 73 69.71 72.81 89.06
CA PHE A 73 68.73 73.39 88.13
C PHE A 73 69.26 73.53 86.70
N GLN A 74 70.55 73.86 86.53
CA GLN A 74 71.17 73.93 85.19
C GLN A 74 71.29 72.56 84.52
N ILE A 75 71.56 71.50 85.29
CA ILE A 75 71.60 70.13 84.79
C ILE A 75 70.20 69.68 84.38
N ASP A 76 69.22 69.88 85.26
CA ASP A 76 67.82 69.49 85.02
C ASP A 76 67.25 70.22 83.80
N TYR A 77 67.54 71.52 83.64
CA TYR A 77 67.13 72.30 82.47
C TYR A 77 67.69 71.73 81.16
N LYS A 78 68.99 71.39 81.13
CA LYS A 78 69.60 70.77 79.94
C LYS A 78 69.01 69.40 79.62
N GLN A 79 68.72 68.59 80.63
CA GLN A 79 68.07 67.29 80.42
C GLN A 79 66.66 67.45 79.84
N ILE A 80 65.86 68.38 80.38
CA ILE A 80 64.52 68.70 79.86
C ILE A 80 64.61 69.20 78.40
N GLU A 81 65.59 70.06 78.09
CA GLU A 81 65.81 70.55 76.73
C GLU A 81 66.15 69.41 75.75
N GLU A 82 67.02 68.48 76.15
CA GLU A 82 67.35 67.29 75.36
C GLU A 82 66.15 66.33 75.19
N GLU A 83 65.36 66.12 76.23
CA GLU A 83 64.15 65.29 76.17
C GLU A 83 63.09 65.90 75.25
N ASN A 84 62.87 67.22 75.34
CA ASN A 84 61.97 67.94 74.46
C ASN A 84 62.40 67.81 72.99
N LEU A 85 63.70 67.92 72.68
CA LEU A 85 64.21 67.74 71.33
C LEU A 85 64.00 66.30 70.81
N LYS A 86 64.12 65.28 71.67
CA LYS A 86 63.82 63.88 71.30
C LYS A 86 62.33 63.68 71.02
N LEU A 87 61.46 64.26 71.86
CA LEU A 87 60.02 64.20 71.67
C LEU A 87 59.59 64.92 70.37
N GLU A 88 60.21 66.06 70.04
CA GLU A 88 59.97 66.78 68.79
C GLU A 88 60.34 65.93 67.57
N LYS A 89 61.50 65.26 67.58
CA LYS A 89 61.90 64.34 66.50
C LYS A 89 60.96 63.15 66.34
N ILE A 90 60.47 62.59 67.45
CA ILE A 90 59.48 61.52 67.42
C ILE A 90 58.17 62.04 66.81
N ALA A 91 57.67 63.18 67.28
CA ALA A 91 56.45 63.79 66.75
C ALA A 91 56.55 64.09 65.25
N GLU A 92 57.69 64.62 64.79
CA GLU A 92 57.96 64.87 63.37
C GLU A 92 57.96 63.56 62.57
N THR A 93 58.61 62.51 63.07
CA THR A 93 58.64 61.19 62.39
C THR A 93 57.24 60.59 62.26
N TYR A 94 56.43 60.65 63.33
CA TYR A 94 55.05 60.19 63.30
C TYR A 94 54.20 61.02 62.34
N TYR A 95 54.36 62.35 62.35
CA TYR A 95 53.66 63.24 61.43
C TYR A 95 54.01 62.91 59.97
N GLN A 96 55.29 62.78 59.64
CA GLN A 96 55.74 62.43 58.27
C GLN A 96 55.24 61.05 57.83
N SER A 97 55.26 60.05 58.72
CA SER A 97 54.75 58.71 58.42
C SER A 97 53.25 58.73 58.13
N SER A 98 52.48 59.48 58.93
CA SER A 98 51.05 59.66 58.72
C SER A 98 50.74 60.38 57.40
N GLN A 99 51.50 61.42 57.04
CA GLN A 99 51.35 62.10 55.75
C GLN A 99 51.62 61.16 54.58
N ASN A 100 52.67 60.34 54.65
CA ASN A 100 52.96 59.36 53.60
C ASN A 100 51.87 58.29 53.48
N GLU A 101 51.28 57.83 54.59
CA GLU A 101 50.16 56.90 54.57
C GLU A 101 48.92 57.50 53.90
N ILE A 102 48.61 58.77 54.20
CA ILE A 102 47.51 59.51 53.57
C ILE A 102 47.72 59.61 52.06
N VAL A 103 48.92 59.98 51.60
CA VAL A 103 49.24 60.08 50.15
C VAL A 103 49.09 58.72 49.46
N ASN A 104 49.58 57.63 50.09
CA ASN A 104 49.43 56.27 49.54
C ASN A 104 47.96 55.85 49.43
N LEU A 105 47.13 56.17 50.43
CA LEU A 105 45.69 55.89 50.40
C LEU A 105 44.97 56.72 49.32
N GLN A 106 45.32 58.00 49.17
CA GLN A 106 44.78 58.85 48.11
C GLN A 106 45.12 58.29 46.72
N GLN A 107 46.36 57.86 46.49
CA GLN A 107 46.76 57.27 45.22
C GLN A 107 45.99 55.97 44.90
N LYS A 108 45.83 55.09 45.89
CA LYS A 108 45.01 53.87 45.72
C LYS A 108 43.56 54.20 45.41
N ASN A 109 43.00 55.21 46.07
CA ASN A 109 41.62 55.63 45.82
C ASN A 109 41.45 56.18 44.40
N SER A 110 42.38 57.01 43.92
CA SER A 110 42.37 57.50 42.53
C SER A 110 42.47 56.38 41.50
N GLN A 111 43.28 55.35 41.75
CA GLN A 111 43.37 54.18 40.87
C GLN A 111 42.05 53.38 40.84
N ALA A 112 41.42 53.18 42.00
CA ALA A 112 40.12 52.50 42.09
C ALA A 112 39.00 53.29 41.39
N GLU A 113 39.01 54.63 41.49
CA GLU A 113 38.07 55.49 40.77
C GLU A 113 38.23 55.38 39.25
N GLU A 114 39.47 55.34 38.74
CA GLU A 114 39.75 55.15 37.31
C GLU A 114 39.25 53.77 36.81
N GLU A 115 39.50 52.70 37.58
CA GLU A 115 39.02 51.36 37.25
C GLU A 115 37.48 51.26 37.27
N ASN A 116 36.84 51.88 38.26
CA ASN A 116 35.38 51.94 38.35
C ASN A 116 34.77 52.68 37.15
N LEU A 117 35.36 53.82 36.75
CA LEU A 117 34.91 54.57 35.58
C LEU A 117 35.03 53.74 34.29
N LYS A 118 36.12 52.96 34.15
CA LYS A 118 36.31 52.06 33.01
C LYS A 118 35.24 50.96 32.98
N LEU A 119 34.96 50.33 34.12
CA LEU A 119 33.93 49.30 34.23
C LEU A 119 32.52 49.86 33.94
N GLU A 120 32.23 51.08 34.39
CA GLU A 120 30.96 51.75 34.10
C GLU A 120 30.76 51.99 32.61
N ASN A 121 31.82 52.41 31.90
CA ASN A 121 31.80 52.57 30.44
C ASN A 121 31.62 51.22 29.72
N GLU A 122 32.34 50.17 30.13
CA GLU A 122 32.17 48.82 29.56
C GLU A 122 30.74 48.28 29.79
N LEU A 123 30.16 48.52 30.97
CA LEU A 123 28.78 48.15 31.27
C LEU A 123 27.79 48.89 30.37
N PHE A 124 27.99 50.19 30.15
CA PHE A 124 27.16 50.99 29.25
C PHE A 124 27.18 50.45 27.81
N ASP A 125 28.36 50.14 27.28
CA ASP A 125 28.52 49.57 25.93
C ASP A 125 27.84 48.20 25.80
N LEU A 126 27.97 47.35 26.83
CA LEU A 126 27.30 46.04 26.88
C LEU A 126 25.78 46.19 26.91
N GLN A 127 25.24 47.13 27.70
CA GLN A 127 23.81 47.41 27.76
C GLN A 127 23.27 47.88 26.39
N GLN A 128 23.99 48.78 25.71
CA GLN A 128 23.61 49.26 24.37
C GLN A 128 23.63 48.13 23.34
N ARG A 129 24.67 47.27 23.38
CA ARG A 129 24.76 46.11 22.49
C ARG A 129 23.61 45.12 22.73
N ASN A 130 23.26 44.89 23.99
CA ASN A 130 22.17 44.00 24.37
C ASN A 130 20.81 44.55 23.90
N PHE A 131 20.57 45.85 24.04
CA PHE A 131 19.37 46.51 23.54
C PHE A 131 19.22 46.34 22.01
N LYS A 132 20.30 46.54 21.26
CA LYS A 132 20.30 46.33 19.80
C LYS A 132 20.05 44.86 19.43
N PHE A 133 20.61 43.93 20.19
CA PHE A 133 20.39 42.49 19.98
C PHE A 133 18.91 42.12 20.20
N GLU A 134 18.28 42.63 21.25
CA GLU A 134 16.87 42.40 21.54
C GLU A 134 15.97 42.94 20.43
N GLN A 135 16.24 44.15 19.93
CA GLN A 135 15.52 44.72 18.78
C GLN A 135 15.63 43.85 17.52
N ASN A 136 16.83 43.34 17.21
CA ASN A 136 17.03 42.45 16.09
C ASN A 136 16.24 41.14 16.23
N ASN A 137 16.21 40.58 17.44
CA ASN A 137 15.46 39.35 17.74
C ASN A 137 13.94 39.58 17.59
N GLN A 138 13.42 40.71 18.07
CA GLN A 138 12.01 41.06 17.87
C GLN A 138 11.63 41.21 16.40
N ASN A 139 12.49 41.86 15.59
CA ASN A 139 12.27 41.98 14.15
C ASN A 139 12.26 40.61 13.44
N LEU A 140 13.15 39.70 13.82
CA LEU A 140 13.18 38.34 13.30
C LEU A 140 11.91 37.57 13.65
N ARG A 141 11.45 37.65 14.91
CA ARG A 141 10.19 37.02 15.35
C ARG A 141 8.99 37.54 14.56
N LEU A 142 8.93 38.86 14.33
CA LEU A 142 7.85 39.47 13.55
C LEU A 142 7.85 38.99 12.10
N ASN A 143 9.03 38.91 11.46
CA ASN A 143 9.15 38.43 10.08
C ASN A 143 8.76 36.95 9.96
N LEU A 144 9.18 36.11 10.91
CA LEU A 144 8.77 34.71 10.95
C LEU A 144 7.26 34.56 11.14
N ALA A 145 6.65 35.34 12.03
CA ALA A 145 5.19 35.32 12.22
C ALA A 145 4.43 35.72 10.95
N LYS A 146 4.92 36.72 10.20
CA LYS A 146 4.34 37.10 8.89
C LYS A 146 4.42 35.95 7.89
N GLN A 147 5.58 35.30 7.77
CA GLN A 147 5.74 34.16 6.86
C GLN A 147 4.82 32.99 7.23
N ILE A 148 4.73 32.64 8.52
CA ILE A 148 3.82 31.60 9.00
C ILE A 148 2.37 31.91 8.59
N LYS A 149 1.94 33.17 8.72
CA LYS A 149 0.62 33.60 8.30
C LYS A 149 0.40 33.45 6.79
N GLU A 150 1.36 33.88 5.97
CA GLU A 150 1.29 33.73 4.51
C GLU A 150 1.23 32.27 4.07
N PHE A 151 1.97 31.38 4.75
CA PHE A 151 1.89 29.94 4.48
C PHE A 151 0.53 29.35 4.85
N ALA A 152 -0.03 29.73 6.01
CA ALA A 152 -1.36 29.29 6.42
C ALA A 152 -2.45 29.76 5.44
N GLU A 153 -2.40 31.02 4.99
CA GLU A 153 -3.34 31.55 3.99
C GLU A 153 -3.23 30.80 2.64
N LYS A 154 -2.02 30.45 2.20
CA LYS A 154 -1.81 29.63 0.99
C LYS A 154 -2.30 28.20 1.17
N GLU A 155 -2.11 27.62 2.36
CA GLU A 155 -2.58 26.29 2.69
C GLU A 155 -4.11 26.21 2.63
N ASP A 156 -4.82 27.18 3.21
CA ASP A 156 -6.29 27.24 3.16
C ASP A 156 -6.82 27.34 1.71
N ILE A 157 -6.17 28.13 0.85
CA ILE A 157 -6.52 28.22 -0.57
C ILE A 157 -6.30 26.86 -1.27
N LEU A 158 -5.19 26.19 -0.99
CA LEU A 158 -4.89 24.88 -1.57
C LEU A 158 -5.91 23.83 -1.12
N GLN A 159 -6.27 23.81 0.17
CA GLN A 159 -7.29 22.92 0.71
C GLN A 159 -8.65 23.15 0.05
N THR A 160 -9.02 24.41 -0.19
CA THR A 160 -10.26 24.77 -0.91
C THR A 160 -10.24 24.21 -2.34
N HIS A 161 -9.14 24.40 -3.08
CA HIS A 161 -9.01 23.82 -4.43
C HIS A 161 -9.07 22.29 -4.43
N ILE A 162 -8.51 21.62 -3.42
CA ILE A 162 -8.60 20.16 -3.28
C ILE A 162 -10.06 19.73 -3.12
N ILE A 163 -10.84 20.44 -2.30
CA ILE A 163 -12.27 20.16 -2.10
C ILE A 163 -13.04 20.35 -3.42
N ASP A 164 -12.79 21.43 -4.16
CA ASP A 164 -13.43 21.68 -5.45
C ASP A 164 -13.15 20.58 -6.48
N LEU A 165 -11.89 20.13 -6.58
CA LEU A 165 -11.49 19.03 -7.46
C LEU A 165 -12.13 17.69 -7.05
N GLN A 166 -12.28 17.44 -5.74
CA GLN A 166 -12.98 16.25 -5.24
C GLN A 166 -14.46 16.28 -5.60
N ASN A 167 -15.11 17.44 -5.50
CA ASN A 167 -16.50 17.63 -5.91
C ASN A 167 -16.68 17.45 -7.42
N GLU A 168 -15.77 17.99 -8.23
CA GLU A 168 -15.77 17.80 -9.68
C GLU A 168 -15.61 16.31 -10.05
N LYS A 169 -14.69 15.60 -9.40
CA LYS A 169 -14.51 14.16 -9.57
C LYS A 169 -15.79 13.37 -9.25
N LEU A 170 -16.49 13.72 -8.15
CA LEU A 170 -17.76 13.12 -7.77
C LEU A 170 -18.85 13.35 -8.82
N ASN A 171 -18.96 14.58 -9.33
CA ASN A 171 -19.92 14.92 -10.39
C ASN A 171 -19.63 14.17 -11.69
N LEU A 172 -18.36 14.06 -12.08
CA LEU A 172 -17.95 13.28 -13.26
C LEU A 172 -18.26 11.79 -13.10
N ALA A 173 -18.06 11.21 -11.91
CA ALA A 173 -18.44 9.83 -11.62
C ALA A 173 -19.96 9.61 -11.73
N GLY A 174 -20.77 10.56 -11.24
CA GLY A 174 -22.22 10.55 -11.41
C GLY A 174 -22.64 10.60 -12.88
N ASN A 175 -22.04 11.50 -13.66
CA ASN A 175 -22.29 11.61 -15.10
C ASN A 175 -21.92 10.33 -15.87
N LEU A 176 -20.78 9.72 -15.53
CA LEU A 176 -20.35 8.46 -16.16
C LEU A 176 -21.34 7.32 -15.88
N THR A 177 -21.88 7.26 -14.66
CA THR A 177 -22.89 6.26 -14.27
C THR A 177 -24.17 6.44 -15.09
N ASN A 178 -24.68 7.66 -15.20
CA ASN A 178 -25.86 7.97 -16.02
C ASN A 178 -25.64 7.64 -17.50
N LEU A 179 -24.47 8.00 -18.05
CA LEU A 179 -24.14 7.69 -19.45
C LEU A 179 -24.06 6.17 -19.70
N THR A 180 -23.59 5.41 -18.71
CA THR A 180 -23.53 3.95 -18.75
C THR A 180 -24.94 3.34 -18.76
N GLU A 181 -25.83 3.84 -17.91
CA GLU A 181 -27.24 3.43 -17.89
C GLU A 181 -27.94 3.75 -19.22
N GLN A 182 -27.73 4.94 -19.78
CA GLN A 182 -28.26 5.31 -21.09
C GLN A 182 -27.74 4.41 -22.21
N LEU A 183 -26.46 4.03 -22.17
CA LEU A 183 -25.87 3.14 -23.15
C LEU A 183 -26.49 1.73 -23.09
N GLU A 184 -26.70 1.19 -21.89
CA GLU A 184 -27.38 -0.10 -21.71
C GLU A 184 -28.85 -0.05 -22.17
N GLN A 185 -29.56 1.04 -21.86
CA GLN A 185 -30.92 1.26 -22.40
C GLN A 185 -30.92 1.31 -23.93
N ASN A 186 -29.99 2.03 -24.55
CA ASN A 186 -29.87 2.10 -26.00
C ASN A 186 -29.54 0.75 -26.63
N LYS A 187 -28.70 -0.08 -25.98
CA LYS A 187 -28.45 -1.46 -26.45
C LYS A 187 -29.72 -2.30 -26.42
N LEU A 188 -30.51 -2.20 -25.36
CA LEU A 188 -31.78 -2.92 -25.22
C LEU A 188 -32.80 -2.47 -26.29
N ILE A 189 -32.93 -1.16 -26.51
CA ILE A 189 -33.79 -0.61 -27.57
C ILE A 189 -33.33 -1.12 -28.94
N ASN A 190 -32.02 -1.13 -29.22
CA ASN A 190 -31.50 -1.65 -30.48
C ASN A 190 -31.79 -3.15 -30.67
N GLN A 191 -31.69 -3.96 -29.61
CA GLN A 191 -32.07 -5.37 -29.66
C GLN A 191 -33.55 -5.53 -30.01
N GLN A 192 -34.43 -4.76 -29.37
CA GLN A 192 -35.87 -4.76 -29.68
C GLN A 192 -36.16 -4.35 -31.13
N VAL A 193 -35.47 -3.33 -31.65
CA VAL A 193 -35.62 -2.91 -33.05
C VAL A 193 -35.16 -4.01 -34.00
N GLN A 194 -34.06 -4.71 -33.72
CA GLN A 194 -33.59 -5.82 -34.54
C GLN A 194 -34.54 -7.02 -34.55
N GLU A 195 -35.18 -7.31 -33.41
CA GLU A 195 -36.24 -8.32 -33.32
C GLU A 195 -37.44 -7.94 -34.19
N GLN A 196 -37.90 -6.69 -34.12
CA GLN A 196 -38.99 -6.19 -34.97
C GLN A 196 -38.64 -6.26 -36.47
N ILE A 197 -37.42 -5.86 -36.87
CA ILE A 197 -36.95 -5.99 -38.26
C ILE A 197 -36.97 -7.44 -38.71
N SER A 198 -36.50 -8.36 -37.87
CA SER A 198 -36.48 -9.79 -38.19
C SER A 198 -37.89 -10.33 -38.39
N GLN A 199 -38.84 -9.90 -37.57
CA GLN A 199 -40.24 -10.29 -37.68
C GLN A 199 -40.90 -9.74 -38.96
N LEU A 200 -40.68 -8.46 -39.28
CA LEU A 200 -41.17 -7.86 -40.53
C LEU A 200 -40.59 -8.56 -41.78
N LYS A 201 -39.31 -8.95 -41.74
CA LYS A 201 -38.67 -9.70 -42.84
C LYS A 201 -39.29 -11.09 -43.03
N GLN A 202 -39.72 -11.72 -41.95
CA GLN A 202 -40.45 -12.99 -42.01
C GLN A 202 -41.87 -12.81 -42.56
N GLU A 203 -42.54 -11.71 -42.21
CA GLU A 203 -43.84 -11.36 -42.80
C GLU A 203 -43.72 -11.07 -44.29
N GLU A 204 -42.70 -10.31 -44.72
CA GLU A 204 -42.43 -10.01 -46.13
C GLU A 204 -42.24 -11.28 -46.95
N THR A 205 -41.39 -12.21 -46.49
CA THR A 205 -41.17 -13.50 -47.16
C THR A 205 -42.45 -14.33 -47.25
N THR A 206 -43.24 -14.38 -46.17
CA THR A 206 -44.54 -15.07 -46.17
C THR A 206 -45.52 -14.45 -47.18
N LEU A 207 -45.54 -13.13 -47.31
CA LEU A 207 -46.37 -12.43 -48.29
C LEU A 207 -45.89 -12.66 -49.72
N GLN A 208 -44.58 -12.68 -49.96
CA GLN A 208 -44.00 -13.00 -51.27
C GLN A 208 -44.33 -14.43 -51.70
N GLU A 209 -44.27 -15.42 -50.80
CA GLU A 209 -44.68 -16.79 -51.09
C GLU A 209 -46.17 -16.87 -51.48
N LYS A 210 -47.04 -16.19 -50.73
CA LYS A 210 -48.47 -16.11 -51.05
C LYS A 210 -48.73 -15.43 -52.40
N LEU A 211 -47.97 -14.40 -52.73
CA LEU A 211 -48.06 -13.70 -54.01
C LEU A 211 -47.65 -14.63 -55.16
N ALA A 212 -46.49 -15.28 -55.06
CA ALA A 212 -46.00 -16.23 -56.05
C ALA A 212 -46.98 -17.40 -56.28
N GLN A 213 -47.57 -17.93 -55.20
CA GLN A 213 -48.61 -18.96 -55.31
C GLN A 213 -49.86 -18.44 -56.02
N THR A 214 -50.29 -17.22 -55.73
CA THR A 214 -51.44 -16.59 -56.40
C THR A 214 -51.17 -16.38 -57.88
N GLU A 215 -49.96 -15.96 -58.24
CA GLU A 215 -49.52 -15.73 -59.61
C GLU A 215 -49.46 -17.04 -60.41
N ALA A 216 -48.96 -18.12 -59.79
CA ALA A 216 -49.00 -19.47 -60.36
C ALA A 216 -50.44 -19.95 -60.61
N ASN A 217 -51.34 -19.77 -59.63
CA ASN A 217 -52.76 -20.12 -59.78
C ASN A 217 -53.43 -19.32 -60.92
N ILE A 218 -53.09 -18.04 -61.09
CA ILE A 218 -53.60 -17.21 -62.19
C ILE A 218 -53.11 -17.73 -63.55
N GLN A 219 -51.85 -18.15 -63.66
CA GLN A 219 -51.33 -18.73 -64.90
C GLN A 219 -52.00 -20.06 -65.25
N GLU A 220 -52.19 -20.94 -64.26
CA GLU A 220 -52.98 -22.17 -64.46
C GLU A 220 -54.39 -21.88 -64.95
N LEU A 221 -55.09 -20.92 -64.32
CA LEU A 221 -56.43 -20.52 -64.74
C LEU A 221 -56.43 -19.92 -66.16
N LYS A 222 -55.37 -19.22 -66.55
CA LYS A 222 -55.20 -18.67 -67.89
C LYS A 222 -55.04 -19.79 -68.92
N SER A 223 -54.17 -20.78 -68.66
CA SER A 223 -54.03 -21.97 -69.50
C SER A 223 -55.33 -22.79 -69.56
N TYR A 224 -56.05 -22.91 -68.44
CA TYR A 224 -57.35 -23.57 -68.41
C TYR A 224 -58.39 -22.84 -69.27
N LYS A 225 -58.44 -21.50 -69.20
CA LYS A 225 -59.30 -20.67 -70.05
C LYS A 225 -58.95 -20.82 -71.53
N GLU A 226 -57.66 -20.87 -71.87
CA GLU A 226 -57.16 -21.04 -73.23
C GLU A 226 -57.56 -22.41 -73.78
N SER A 227 -57.36 -23.48 -73.00
CA SER A 227 -57.85 -24.83 -73.32
C SER A 227 -59.37 -24.90 -73.47
N LEU A 228 -60.14 -24.21 -72.62
CA LEU A 228 -61.59 -24.09 -72.76
C LEU A 228 -62.00 -23.35 -74.03
N THR A 229 -61.21 -22.35 -74.45
CA THR A 229 -61.45 -21.59 -75.67
C THR A 229 -61.18 -22.46 -76.90
N GLU A 230 -60.09 -23.24 -76.91
CA GLU A 230 -59.84 -24.25 -77.94
C GLU A 230 -60.92 -25.34 -77.97
N GLN A 231 -61.36 -25.85 -76.80
CA GLN A 231 -62.47 -26.81 -76.74
C GLN A 231 -63.77 -26.21 -77.28
N LYS A 232 -64.06 -24.94 -76.99
CA LYS A 232 -65.23 -24.22 -77.52
C LYS A 232 -65.14 -24.09 -79.04
N GLU A 233 -63.99 -23.71 -79.58
CA GLU A 233 -63.77 -23.61 -81.03
C GLU A 233 -63.89 -24.98 -81.71
N GLN A 234 -63.33 -26.03 -81.11
CA GLN A 234 -63.52 -27.41 -81.56
C GLN A 234 -64.98 -27.86 -81.49
N LEU A 235 -65.74 -27.44 -80.46
CA LEU A 235 -67.17 -27.72 -80.35
C LEU A 235 -68.00 -26.93 -81.35
N GLU A 236 -67.66 -25.68 -81.66
CA GLU A 236 -68.32 -24.88 -82.72
C GLU A 236 -68.04 -25.47 -84.11
N ASN A 237 -66.81 -25.92 -84.36
CA ASN A 237 -66.45 -26.67 -85.56
C ASN A 237 -67.20 -28.00 -85.64
N LYS A 238 -67.26 -28.76 -84.53
CA LYS A 238 -68.05 -30.00 -84.44
C LYS A 238 -69.55 -29.75 -84.55
N LEU A 239 -70.09 -28.63 -84.08
CA LEU A 239 -71.50 -28.25 -84.20
C LEU A 239 -71.84 -27.89 -85.65
N SER A 240 -70.94 -27.18 -86.33
CA SER A 240 -71.04 -26.91 -87.78
C SER A 240 -70.97 -28.23 -88.57
N GLN A 241 -70.09 -29.15 -88.19
CA GLN A 241 -70.03 -30.51 -88.73
C GLN A 241 -71.29 -31.33 -88.37
N SER A 242 -71.87 -31.13 -87.18
CA SER A 242 -73.08 -31.80 -86.72
C SER A 242 -74.34 -31.28 -87.40
N GLN A 243 -74.37 -30.02 -87.83
CA GLN A 243 -75.43 -29.49 -88.69
C GLN A 243 -75.37 -30.09 -90.10
N VAL A 244 -74.16 -30.35 -90.62
CA VAL A 244 -73.94 -31.14 -91.84
C VAL A 244 -74.32 -32.61 -91.63
N ASN A 245 -73.97 -33.21 -90.49
CA ASN A 245 -74.34 -34.58 -90.14
C ASN A 245 -75.81 -34.76 -89.77
N TYR A 246 -76.55 -33.74 -89.31
CA TYR A 246 -77.98 -33.85 -89.00
C TYR A 246 -78.78 -34.17 -90.27
N GLY A 247 -78.31 -33.72 -91.44
CA GLY A 247 -78.82 -34.15 -92.74
C GLY A 247 -78.45 -35.58 -93.14
N GLN A 248 -77.44 -36.20 -92.52
CA GLN A 248 -77.00 -37.58 -92.78
C GLN A 248 -77.51 -38.58 -91.70
N ILE A 249 -77.83 -38.10 -90.50
CA ILE A 249 -78.36 -38.88 -89.35
C ILE A 249 -79.85 -39.20 -89.50
N GLU A 250 -80.60 -38.48 -90.35
CA GLU A 250 -81.98 -38.85 -90.67
C GLU A 250 -82.05 -40.15 -91.50
N GLU A 251 -80.98 -40.50 -92.24
CA GLU A 251 -80.86 -41.75 -93.01
C GLU A 251 -80.29 -42.94 -92.18
N GLU A 252 -79.39 -42.71 -91.22
CA GLU A 252 -78.76 -43.80 -90.44
C GLU A 252 -79.55 -44.19 -89.16
N LYS A 253 -80.62 -43.43 -88.81
CA LYS A 253 -81.48 -43.69 -87.63
C LYS A 253 -82.32 -44.98 -87.74
N ILE A 254 -82.50 -45.52 -88.94
CA ILE A 254 -83.17 -46.81 -89.17
C ILE A 254 -82.24 -48.00 -88.84
N ARG A 255 -80.91 -47.81 -88.78
CA ARG A 255 -79.95 -48.94 -88.80
C ARG A 255 -79.32 -49.30 -87.44
N LEU A 256 -79.30 -48.39 -86.47
CA LEU A 256 -78.54 -48.56 -85.21
C LEU A 256 -79.39 -48.78 -83.94
N HIS A 257 -80.69 -49.08 -84.07
CA HIS A 257 -81.52 -49.46 -82.92
C HIS A 257 -81.29 -50.91 -82.45
N ASN A 258 -80.52 -51.73 -83.18
CA ASN A 258 -80.37 -53.16 -82.88
C ASN A 258 -79.03 -53.61 -82.28
N MET A 259 -78.08 -52.72 -81.97
CA MET A 259 -76.83 -53.14 -81.34
C MET A 259 -76.39 -52.16 -80.27
N VAL A 260 -75.85 -52.72 -79.18
CA VAL A 260 -75.21 -52.02 -78.05
C VAL A 260 -76.16 -51.68 -76.88
N LYS A 261 -76.97 -52.68 -76.53
CA LYS A 261 -77.16 -53.06 -75.12
C LYS A 261 -75.88 -53.77 -74.67
N GLY A 262 -74.89 -53.04 -74.14
CA GLY A 262 -73.64 -53.66 -73.71
C GLY A 262 -72.61 -52.72 -73.06
N LEU A 263 -72.51 -52.84 -71.73
CA LEU A 263 -71.28 -52.71 -70.93
C LEU A 263 -70.86 -51.30 -70.45
N SER A 264 -71.56 -50.92 -69.38
CA SER A 264 -70.97 -50.31 -68.18
C SER A 264 -69.87 -51.20 -67.59
N GLN A 265 -68.66 -50.65 -67.36
CA GLN A 265 -67.80 -50.94 -66.19
C GLN A 265 -66.43 -50.25 -66.33
N GLU A 266 -66.20 -49.15 -65.60
CA GLU A 266 -64.85 -48.77 -65.19
C GLU A 266 -64.85 -48.17 -63.79
N GLN A 267 -65.09 -49.04 -62.80
CA GLN A 267 -64.93 -48.75 -61.38
C GLN A 267 -64.08 -49.85 -60.73
N LYS A 268 -62.95 -50.20 -61.37
CA LYS A 268 -62.03 -51.27 -60.93
C LYS A 268 -60.54 -50.89 -60.94
N LEU A 269 -60.22 -49.59 -61.04
CA LEU A 269 -58.83 -49.09 -61.00
C LEU A 269 -58.44 -48.49 -59.63
N THR A 270 -59.38 -47.97 -58.85
CA THR A 270 -59.08 -47.18 -57.63
C THR A 270 -58.65 -48.01 -56.40
N ILE A 271 -59.07 -49.27 -56.30
CA ILE A 271 -58.73 -50.14 -55.15
C ILE A 271 -57.32 -50.73 -55.27
N LYS A 272 -56.75 -50.80 -56.48
CA LYS A 272 -55.42 -51.40 -56.74
C LYS A 272 -54.26 -50.46 -56.37
N LEU A 273 -54.44 -49.15 -56.47
CA LEU A 273 -53.45 -48.13 -56.10
C LEU A 273 -53.32 -47.97 -54.57
N LYS A 274 -54.45 -48.01 -53.84
CA LYS A 274 -54.48 -47.78 -52.38
C LYS A 274 -53.78 -48.89 -51.57
N ASN A 275 -53.79 -50.13 -52.07
CA ASN A 275 -53.09 -51.26 -51.46
C ASN A 275 -51.59 -51.32 -51.80
N LYS A 276 -51.11 -50.56 -52.80
CA LYS A 276 -49.70 -50.48 -53.19
C LYS A 276 -48.94 -49.52 -52.26
N LEU A 277 -49.50 -48.33 -52.03
CA LEU A 277 -48.97 -47.31 -51.11
C LEU A 277 -48.84 -47.80 -49.65
N LYS A 278 -49.81 -48.59 -49.17
CA LYS A 278 -49.80 -49.10 -47.78
C LYS A 278 -48.71 -50.15 -47.53
N LYS A 279 -48.29 -50.89 -48.57
CA LYS A 279 -47.15 -51.82 -48.50
C LYS A 279 -45.81 -51.08 -48.55
N GLU A 280 -45.75 -49.98 -49.30
CA GLU A 280 -44.54 -49.15 -49.46
C GLU A 280 -44.20 -48.38 -48.17
N ILE A 281 -45.21 -47.85 -47.45
CA ILE A 281 -45.03 -47.21 -46.14
C ILE A 281 -44.48 -48.20 -45.09
N ALA A 282 -45.02 -49.41 -45.03
CA ALA A 282 -44.56 -50.43 -44.09
C ALA A 282 -43.13 -50.93 -44.38
N GLN A 283 -42.69 -50.90 -45.65
CA GLN A 283 -41.31 -51.20 -46.04
C GLN A 283 -40.35 -50.07 -45.63
N LEU A 284 -40.76 -48.80 -45.77
CA LEU A 284 -39.96 -47.65 -45.37
C LEU A 284 -39.81 -47.55 -43.84
N GLU A 285 -40.84 -47.88 -43.06
CA GLU A 285 -40.75 -47.94 -41.59
C GLU A 285 -39.76 -49.03 -41.12
N GLN A 286 -39.74 -50.19 -41.77
CA GLN A 286 -38.75 -51.25 -41.51
C GLN A 286 -37.33 -50.82 -41.89
N GLN A 287 -37.15 -50.13 -43.02
CA GLN A 287 -35.85 -49.59 -43.42
C GLN A 287 -35.33 -48.54 -42.42
N LEU A 288 -36.20 -47.67 -41.92
CA LEU A 288 -35.83 -46.65 -40.93
C LEU A 288 -35.33 -47.26 -39.61
N ILE A 289 -35.99 -48.32 -39.11
CA ILE A 289 -35.56 -49.04 -37.89
C ILE A 289 -34.17 -49.69 -38.09
N ILE A 290 -33.91 -50.26 -39.26
CA ILE A 290 -32.62 -50.86 -39.61
C ILE A 290 -31.53 -49.78 -39.71
N GLU A 291 -31.82 -48.65 -40.37
CA GLU A 291 -30.90 -47.51 -40.45
C GLU A 291 -30.54 -46.95 -39.08
N GLU A 292 -31.51 -46.86 -38.16
CA GLU A 292 -31.31 -46.35 -36.81
C GLU A 292 -30.47 -47.32 -35.95
N GLN A 293 -30.67 -48.63 -36.10
CA GLN A 293 -29.80 -49.65 -35.50
C GLN A 293 -28.36 -49.58 -36.05
N ILE A 294 -28.20 -49.44 -37.38
CA ILE A 294 -26.88 -49.28 -38.01
C ILE A 294 -26.17 -48.03 -37.47
N LYS A 295 -26.90 -46.92 -37.31
CA LYS A 295 -26.36 -45.67 -36.74
C LYS A 295 -25.85 -45.85 -35.31
N ILE A 296 -26.59 -46.58 -34.46
CA ILE A 296 -26.16 -46.88 -33.08
C ILE A 296 -24.89 -47.75 -33.08
N GLN A 297 -24.86 -48.81 -33.89
CA GLN A 297 -23.69 -49.70 -34.00
C GLN A 297 -22.45 -48.97 -34.53
N LEU A 298 -22.60 -48.12 -35.55
CA LEU A 298 -21.51 -47.29 -36.08
C LEU A 298 -20.99 -46.30 -35.03
N THR A 299 -21.87 -45.70 -34.24
CA THR A 299 -21.47 -44.77 -33.17
C THR A 299 -20.66 -45.48 -32.08
N GLN A 300 -21.10 -46.67 -31.65
CA GLN A 300 -20.36 -47.49 -30.69
C GLN A 300 -19.00 -47.93 -31.24
N ALA A 301 -18.94 -48.37 -32.51
CA ALA A 301 -17.69 -48.76 -33.15
C ALA A 301 -16.69 -47.60 -33.26
N LEU A 302 -17.16 -46.38 -33.59
CA LEU A 302 -16.34 -45.18 -33.60
C LEU A 302 -15.82 -44.83 -32.21
N GLN A 303 -16.64 -44.94 -31.17
CA GLN A 303 -16.23 -44.67 -29.79
C GLN A 303 -15.16 -45.67 -29.29
N ILE A 304 -15.31 -46.96 -29.61
CA ILE A 304 -14.31 -47.99 -29.29
C ILE A 304 -12.98 -47.67 -30.00
N LYS A 305 -13.01 -47.32 -31.30
CA LYS A 305 -11.80 -46.94 -32.04
C LYS A 305 -11.14 -45.70 -31.45
N ASN A 306 -11.91 -44.69 -31.07
CA ASN A 306 -11.38 -43.46 -30.47
C ASN A 306 -10.71 -43.72 -29.11
N ASN A 307 -11.34 -44.55 -28.26
CA ASN A 307 -10.73 -44.98 -27.00
C ASN A 307 -9.42 -45.75 -27.24
N LYS A 308 -9.38 -46.59 -28.28
CA LYS A 308 -8.16 -47.32 -28.61
C LYS A 308 -7.03 -46.43 -29.11
N ILE A 309 -7.35 -45.41 -29.91
CA ILE A 309 -6.39 -44.38 -30.34
C ILE A 309 -5.82 -43.66 -29.11
N ASN A 310 -6.67 -43.23 -28.18
CA ASN A 310 -6.23 -42.56 -26.96
C ASN A 310 -5.30 -43.42 -26.09
N GLU A 311 -5.56 -44.74 -25.99
CA GLU A 311 -4.65 -45.67 -25.32
C GLU A 311 -3.28 -45.76 -26.01
N LEU A 312 -3.27 -45.87 -27.34
CA LEU A 312 -2.04 -46.00 -28.12
C LEU A 312 -1.20 -44.72 -28.07
N GLU A 313 -1.84 -43.55 -28.11
CA GLU A 313 -1.15 -42.26 -27.97
C GLU A 313 -0.50 -42.11 -26.60
N LYS A 314 -1.18 -42.55 -25.52
CA LYS A 314 -0.57 -42.60 -24.18
C LYS A 314 0.66 -43.50 -24.14
N LYS A 315 0.55 -44.71 -24.70
CA LYS A 315 1.69 -45.66 -24.76
C LYS A 315 2.87 -45.09 -25.54
N LEU A 316 2.61 -44.38 -26.65
CA LEU A 316 3.65 -43.76 -27.45
C LEU A 316 4.40 -42.67 -26.66
N VAL A 317 3.67 -41.79 -25.95
CA VAL A 317 4.27 -40.76 -25.08
C VAL A 317 5.11 -41.40 -23.98
N THR A 318 4.62 -42.47 -23.32
CA THR A 318 5.38 -43.20 -22.29
C THR A 318 6.66 -43.82 -22.86
N LEU A 319 6.59 -44.42 -24.04
CA LEU A 319 7.75 -45.05 -24.67
C LEU A 319 8.82 -44.04 -25.08
N ASP A 320 8.41 -42.89 -25.64
CA ASP A 320 9.32 -41.77 -25.92
C ASP A 320 9.98 -41.25 -24.63
N GLN A 321 9.23 -41.13 -23.53
CA GLN A 321 9.76 -40.72 -22.22
C GLN A 321 10.80 -41.71 -21.69
N GLU A 322 10.53 -43.01 -21.75
CA GLU A 322 11.46 -44.07 -21.35
C GLU A 322 12.73 -44.07 -22.22
N ARG A 323 12.59 -43.89 -23.54
CA ARG A 323 13.72 -43.80 -24.47
C ARG A 323 14.59 -42.58 -24.16
N ILE A 324 14.00 -41.42 -23.92
CA ILE A 324 14.73 -40.20 -23.52
C ILE A 324 15.50 -40.43 -22.23
N LYS A 325 14.90 -41.10 -21.24
CA LYS A 325 15.58 -41.45 -19.98
C LYS A 325 16.81 -42.33 -20.23
N HIS A 326 16.64 -43.41 -21.00
CA HIS A 326 17.75 -44.31 -21.34
C HIS A 326 18.87 -43.60 -22.11
N LEU A 327 18.53 -42.75 -23.08
CA LEU A 327 19.51 -41.98 -23.85
C LEU A 327 20.29 -41.01 -22.94
N LYS A 328 19.62 -40.32 -22.00
CA LYS A 328 20.29 -39.44 -21.03
C LYS A 328 21.22 -40.19 -20.09
N ASP A 329 20.87 -41.40 -19.67
CA ASP A 329 21.73 -42.20 -18.81
C ASP A 329 22.97 -42.70 -19.57
N LYS A 330 22.81 -43.08 -20.85
CA LYS A 330 23.95 -43.44 -21.72
C LYS A 330 24.83 -42.23 -22.09
N GLU A 331 24.26 -41.04 -22.25
CA GLU A 331 25.02 -39.78 -22.44
C GLU A 331 25.96 -39.51 -21.25
N LYS A 332 25.47 -39.69 -20.01
CA LYS A 332 26.30 -39.54 -18.80
C LYS A 332 27.42 -40.57 -18.74
N GLU A 333 27.13 -41.82 -19.09
CA GLU A 333 28.13 -42.89 -19.12
C GLU A 333 29.27 -42.58 -20.11
N LEU A 334 28.92 -42.20 -21.35
CA LEU A 334 29.93 -41.81 -22.35
C LEU A 334 30.73 -40.57 -21.92
N SER A 335 30.09 -39.58 -21.28
CA SER A 335 30.79 -38.40 -20.76
C SER A 335 31.80 -38.76 -19.67
N ASN A 336 31.52 -39.76 -18.85
CA ASN A 336 32.47 -40.26 -17.85
C ASN A 336 33.66 -40.97 -18.53
N ILE A 337 33.40 -41.79 -19.55
CA ILE A 337 34.46 -42.46 -20.32
C ILE A 337 35.35 -41.44 -21.03
N GLU A 338 34.79 -40.39 -21.66
CA GLU A 338 35.58 -39.33 -22.29
C GLU A 338 36.47 -38.58 -21.28
N LYS A 339 35.97 -38.33 -20.07
CA LYS A 339 36.77 -37.73 -18.98
C LYS A 339 37.93 -38.64 -18.56
N GLU A 340 37.69 -39.94 -18.43
CA GLU A 340 38.74 -40.91 -18.11
C GLU A 340 39.82 -40.96 -19.20
N LEU A 341 39.41 -40.99 -20.48
CA LEU A 341 40.35 -40.96 -21.61
C LEU A 341 41.16 -39.65 -21.65
N LEU A 342 40.53 -38.50 -21.34
CA LEU A 342 41.23 -37.23 -21.23
C LEU A 342 42.28 -37.22 -20.12
N ASN A 343 41.95 -37.79 -18.95
CA ASN A 343 42.89 -37.92 -17.84
C ASN A 343 44.10 -38.78 -18.22
N LYS A 344 43.89 -39.92 -18.90
CA LYS A 344 44.97 -40.79 -19.40
C LYS A 344 45.90 -40.07 -20.37
N LEU A 345 45.35 -39.31 -21.33
CA LEU A 345 46.16 -38.49 -22.25
C LEU A 345 47.02 -37.45 -21.53
N THR A 346 46.48 -36.86 -20.46
CA THR A 346 47.19 -35.84 -19.66
C THR A 346 48.34 -36.45 -18.84
N SER A 347 48.27 -37.76 -18.56
CA SER A 347 49.29 -38.50 -17.79
C SER A 347 50.47 -39.06 -18.61
N GLY A 348 50.46 -38.88 -19.94
CA GLY A 348 51.57 -39.30 -20.82
C GLY A 348 51.52 -40.76 -21.30
N GLU A 349 50.40 -41.46 -21.15
CA GLU A 349 50.18 -42.80 -21.72
C GLU A 349 50.13 -42.82 -23.26
N ASN A 350 50.24 -44.01 -23.86
CA ASN A 350 50.37 -44.23 -25.30
C ASN A 350 49.32 -43.46 -26.13
N THR A 351 49.77 -42.41 -26.81
CA THR A 351 48.88 -41.32 -27.25
C THR A 351 48.02 -41.67 -28.46
N LYS A 352 48.51 -42.51 -29.38
CA LYS A 352 47.82 -42.77 -30.66
C LYS A 352 46.54 -43.58 -30.52
N GLU A 353 46.53 -44.63 -29.70
CA GLU A 353 45.35 -45.48 -29.51
C GLU A 353 44.27 -44.75 -28.71
N ILE A 354 44.67 -44.03 -27.65
CA ILE A 354 43.75 -43.25 -26.82
C ILE A 354 43.10 -42.11 -27.63
N HIS A 355 43.83 -41.47 -28.56
CA HIS A 355 43.23 -40.47 -29.45
C HIS A 355 42.18 -41.09 -30.39
N LYS A 356 42.44 -42.27 -30.97
CA LYS A 356 41.46 -42.98 -31.81
C LYS A 356 40.21 -43.38 -31.03
N GLU A 357 40.39 -43.89 -29.81
CA GLU A 357 39.26 -44.28 -28.94
C GLU A 357 38.44 -43.05 -28.53
N LYS A 358 39.09 -41.94 -28.17
CA LYS A 358 38.42 -40.67 -27.87
C LYS A 358 37.65 -40.13 -29.08
N GLU A 359 38.22 -40.14 -30.27
CA GLU A 359 37.52 -39.75 -31.50
C GLU A 359 36.30 -40.64 -31.79
N ALA A 360 36.43 -41.96 -31.59
CA ALA A 360 35.31 -42.89 -31.73
C ALA A 360 34.18 -42.64 -30.72
N LYS A 361 34.53 -42.36 -29.44
CA LYS A 361 33.56 -42.05 -28.39
C LYS A 361 32.89 -40.69 -28.60
N GLN A 362 33.63 -39.70 -29.08
CA GLN A 362 33.07 -38.40 -29.46
C GLN A 362 32.07 -38.52 -30.61
N LYS A 363 32.35 -39.40 -31.59
CA LYS A 363 31.40 -39.70 -32.66
C LYS A 363 30.13 -40.39 -32.13
N GLU A 364 30.28 -41.38 -31.24
CA GLU A 364 29.15 -42.03 -30.57
C GLU A 364 28.31 -41.02 -29.76
N MET A 365 28.96 -40.07 -29.07
CA MET A 365 28.30 -38.98 -28.35
C MET A 365 27.49 -38.08 -29.28
N ASN A 366 28.07 -37.67 -30.41
CA ASN A 366 27.38 -36.83 -31.40
C ASN A 366 26.15 -37.53 -31.99
N GLU A 367 26.26 -38.83 -32.30
CA GLU A 367 25.13 -39.64 -32.78
C GLU A 367 24.02 -39.76 -31.72
N LEU A 368 24.41 -39.97 -30.46
CA LEU A 368 23.48 -40.05 -29.33
C LEU A 368 22.76 -38.72 -29.09
N GLN A 369 23.46 -37.59 -29.09
CA GLN A 369 22.85 -36.26 -28.95
C GLN A 369 21.89 -35.96 -30.10
N GLN A 370 22.21 -36.40 -31.32
CA GLN A 370 21.32 -36.29 -32.46
C GLN A 370 20.07 -37.14 -32.28
N GLU A 371 20.19 -38.38 -31.78
CA GLU A 371 19.06 -39.25 -31.48
C GLU A 371 18.18 -38.67 -30.35
N LEU A 372 18.79 -38.20 -29.26
CA LEU A 372 18.09 -37.56 -28.14
C LEU A 372 17.30 -36.34 -28.61
N SER A 373 17.89 -35.51 -29.48
CA SER A 373 17.21 -34.36 -30.07
C SER A 373 16.01 -34.77 -30.92
N ARG A 374 16.14 -35.81 -31.75
CA ARG A 374 15.03 -36.35 -32.56
C ARG A 374 13.91 -36.94 -31.69
N THR A 375 14.25 -37.76 -30.68
CA THR A 375 13.26 -38.37 -29.79
C THR A 375 12.58 -37.32 -28.91
N SER A 376 13.30 -36.32 -28.41
CA SER A 376 12.69 -35.22 -27.64
C SER A 376 11.74 -34.37 -28.49
N ALA A 377 12.07 -34.14 -29.76
CA ALA A 377 11.16 -33.46 -30.68
C ALA A 377 9.89 -34.30 -30.93
N SER A 378 10.05 -35.60 -31.20
CA SER A 378 8.94 -36.57 -31.34
C SER A 378 8.04 -36.59 -30.10
N TYR A 379 8.62 -36.69 -28.91
CA TYR A 379 7.92 -36.68 -27.63
C TYR A 379 7.02 -35.44 -27.49
N ASN A 380 7.57 -34.25 -27.76
CA ASN A 380 6.83 -33.01 -27.68
C ASN A 380 5.70 -32.94 -28.71
N VAL A 381 5.95 -33.37 -29.95
CA VAL A 381 4.92 -33.43 -31.01
C VAL A 381 3.79 -34.38 -30.63
N ASN A 382 4.12 -35.56 -30.09
CA ASN A 382 3.14 -36.56 -29.67
C ASN A 382 2.27 -36.07 -28.51
N ARG A 383 2.86 -35.41 -27.51
CA ARG A 383 2.10 -34.77 -26.42
C ARG A 383 1.17 -33.65 -26.92
N LYS A 384 1.66 -32.78 -27.82
CA LYS A 384 0.82 -31.73 -28.44
C LYS A 384 -0.37 -32.35 -29.16
N LYS A 385 -0.14 -33.39 -29.96
CA LYS A 385 -1.19 -34.12 -30.69
C LYS A 385 -2.23 -34.73 -29.75
N GLN A 386 -1.79 -35.37 -28.67
CA GLN A 386 -2.67 -35.94 -27.66
C GLN A 386 -3.60 -34.88 -27.04
N VAL A 387 -3.05 -33.71 -26.69
CA VAL A 387 -3.82 -32.60 -26.14
C VAL A 387 -4.88 -32.11 -27.14
N PHE A 388 -4.50 -31.88 -28.40
CA PHE A 388 -5.45 -31.44 -29.44
C PHE A 388 -6.55 -32.46 -29.74
N ASN A 389 -6.23 -33.75 -29.77
CA ASN A 389 -7.23 -34.81 -29.96
C ASN A 389 -8.28 -34.79 -28.84
N GLN A 390 -7.84 -34.59 -27.60
CA GLN A 390 -8.74 -34.51 -26.46
C GLN A 390 -9.61 -33.25 -26.51
N VAL A 391 -9.07 -32.11 -26.96
CA VAL A 391 -9.84 -30.88 -27.21
C VAL A 391 -10.90 -31.10 -28.28
N ASN A 392 -10.51 -31.69 -29.43
CA ASN A 392 -11.44 -31.97 -30.53
C ASN A 392 -12.58 -32.88 -30.09
N ASN A 393 -12.28 -33.90 -29.28
CA ASN A 393 -13.29 -34.77 -28.70
C ASN A 393 -14.24 -34.00 -27.76
N PHE A 394 -13.70 -33.17 -26.86
CA PHE A 394 -14.52 -32.35 -25.96
C PHE A 394 -15.44 -31.39 -26.73
N LEU A 395 -14.92 -30.66 -27.72
CA LEU A 395 -15.73 -29.74 -28.54
C LEU A 395 -16.83 -30.45 -29.33
N LYS A 396 -16.56 -31.68 -29.79
CA LYS A 396 -17.55 -32.51 -30.45
C LYS A 396 -18.67 -32.90 -29.48
N VAL A 397 -18.34 -33.44 -28.31
CA VAL A 397 -19.32 -33.81 -27.28
C VAL A 397 -20.12 -32.60 -26.81
N LYS A 398 -19.48 -31.44 -26.64
CA LYS A 398 -20.15 -30.17 -26.31
C LYS A 398 -21.13 -29.75 -27.43
N GLY A 399 -20.76 -29.93 -28.69
CA GLY A 399 -21.66 -29.72 -29.83
C GLY A 399 -22.86 -30.67 -29.84
N ASP A 400 -22.61 -31.98 -29.67
CA ASP A 400 -23.66 -33.01 -29.63
C ASP A 400 -24.65 -32.76 -28.48
N PHE A 401 -24.15 -32.31 -27.33
CA PHE A 401 -24.97 -31.89 -26.19
C PHE A 401 -25.88 -30.69 -26.52
N LEU A 402 -25.40 -29.70 -27.27
CA LEU A 402 -26.25 -28.57 -27.70
C LEU A 402 -27.36 -29.03 -28.64
N THR A 403 -27.06 -29.94 -29.57
CA THR A 403 -28.07 -30.53 -30.46
C THR A 403 -29.11 -31.32 -29.67
N LEU A 404 -28.67 -32.12 -28.68
CA LEU A 404 -29.58 -32.83 -27.79
C LEU A 404 -30.49 -31.87 -27.02
N ARG A 405 -29.95 -30.73 -26.57
CA ARG A 405 -30.72 -29.69 -25.86
C ARG A 405 -31.75 -29.01 -26.77
N GLU A 406 -31.39 -28.70 -28.02
CA GLU A 406 -32.33 -28.18 -29.01
C GLU A 406 -33.51 -29.14 -29.25
N GLU A 407 -33.20 -30.42 -29.41
CA GLU A 407 -34.21 -31.46 -29.58
C GLU A 407 -35.11 -31.56 -28.33
N ALA A 408 -34.51 -31.52 -27.14
CA ALA A 408 -35.25 -31.51 -25.88
C ALA A 408 -36.18 -30.30 -25.78
N ILE A 409 -35.70 -29.08 -26.05
CA ILE A 409 -36.52 -27.86 -26.02
C ILE A 409 -37.72 -27.98 -26.98
N LYS A 410 -37.51 -28.46 -28.21
CA LYS A 410 -38.60 -28.68 -29.19
C LYS A 410 -39.64 -29.66 -28.66
N LYS A 411 -39.19 -30.79 -28.09
CA LYS A 411 -40.08 -31.81 -27.50
C LYS A 411 -40.84 -31.30 -26.28
N LEU A 412 -40.17 -30.56 -25.40
CA LEU A 412 -40.79 -29.94 -24.22
C LEU A 412 -41.84 -28.90 -24.64
N GLN A 413 -41.56 -28.06 -25.64
CA GLN A 413 -42.52 -27.08 -26.16
C GLN A 413 -43.76 -27.76 -26.73
N ASN A 414 -43.58 -28.84 -27.51
CA ASN A 414 -44.71 -29.61 -28.04
C ASN A 414 -45.54 -30.23 -26.89
N CYS A 415 -44.88 -30.74 -25.85
CA CYS A 415 -45.55 -31.24 -24.65
C CYS A 415 -46.42 -30.15 -23.98
N CYS A 416 -45.90 -28.92 -23.81
CA CYS A 416 -46.67 -27.79 -23.27
C CYS A 416 -47.86 -27.42 -24.16
N ASN A 417 -47.64 -27.28 -25.46
CA ASN A 417 -48.69 -26.93 -26.42
C ASN A 417 -49.83 -27.99 -26.43
N HIS A 418 -49.47 -29.27 -26.28
CA HIS A 418 -50.45 -30.35 -26.18
C HIS A 418 -51.23 -30.32 -24.87
N LEU A 419 -50.58 -30.01 -23.75
CA LEU A 419 -51.25 -29.80 -22.46
C LEU A 419 -52.26 -28.65 -22.56
N GLU A 420 -51.84 -27.49 -23.07
CA GLU A 420 -52.70 -26.31 -23.21
C GLU A 420 -53.88 -26.56 -24.16
N SER A 421 -53.64 -27.19 -25.31
CA SER A 421 -54.70 -27.58 -26.24
C SER A 421 -55.70 -28.55 -25.59
N SER A 422 -55.23 -29.51 -24.79
CA SER A 422 -56.08 -30.48 -24.09
C SER A 422 -56.94 -29.80 -23.03
N ILE A 423 -56.37 -28.86 -22.26
CA ILE A 423 -57.11 -28.08 -21.26
C ILE A 423 -58.15 -27.19 -21.94
N ASN A 424 -57.79 -26.48 -23.01
CA ASN A 424 -58.69 -25.59 -23.75
C ASN A 424 -59.90 -26.31 -24.35
N LYS A 425 -59.74 -27.57 -24.79
CA LYS A 425 -60.87 -28.39 -25.29
C LYS A 425 -61.91 -28.72 -24.22
N GLU A 426 -61.51 -28.80 -22.95
CA GLU A 426 -62.41 -29.08 -21.83
C GLU A 426 -62.99 -27.80 -21.18
N ARG A 427 -62.72 -26.61 -21.75
CA ARG A 427 -63.16 -25.30 -21.23
C ARG A 427 -64.69 -25.12 -21.22
N ASN A 428 -65.43 -25.94 -21.96
CA ASN A 428 -66.90 -25.93 -22.02
C ASN A 428 -67.57 -26.92 -21.04
N THR A 429 -66.80 -27.76 -20.33
CA THR A 429 -67.33 -28.77 -19.39
C THR A 429 -67.55 -28.16 -18.01
N ILE A 430 -68.67 -28.39 -17.31
CA ILE A 430 -69.01 -27.66 -16.06
C ILE A 430 -68.55 -28.42 -14.80
N GLY A 431 -68.03 -27.70 -13.80
CA GLY A 431 -67.83 -28.17 -12.42
C GLY A 431 -66.75 -29.23 -12.22
N SER A 432 -66.92 -30.10 -11.22
CA SER A 432 -65.92 -31.10 -10.75
C SER A 432 -65.40 -32.06 -11.84
N ILE A 433 -66.18 -32.30 -12.91
CA ILE A 433 -65.77 -33.12 -14.06
C ILE A 433 -64.62 -32.45 -14.83
N ARG A 434 -64.61 -31.11 -14.93
CA ARG A 434 -63.53 -30.34 -15.55
C ARG A 434 -62.24 -30.49 -14.76
N ASP A 435 -62.29 -30.34 -13.44
CA ASP A 435 -61.11 -30.37 -12.57
C ASP A 435 -60.45 -31.75 -12.60
N MET A 436 -61.25 -32.82 -12.55
CA MET A 436 -60.78 -34.20 -12.64
C MET A 436 -60.10 -34.50 -13.99
N LYS A 437 -60.62 -33.99 -15.11
CA LYS A 437 -60.01 -34.18 -16.44
C LYS A 437 -58.74 -33.36 -16.60
N THR A 438 -58.76 -32.10 -16.17
CA THR A 438 -57.59 -31.20 -16.20
C THR A 438 -56.42 -31.78 -15.39
N SER A 439 -56.70 -32.28 -14.18
CA SER A 439 -55.68 -32.94 -13.34
C SER A 439 -55.05 -34.17 -14.02
N LYS A 440 -55.86 -35.02 -14.68
CA LYS A 440 -55.34 -36.16 -15.44
C LYS A 440 -54.44 -35.75 -16.60
N PHE A 441 -54.76 -34.67 -17.30
CA PHE A 441 -53.90 -34.15 -18.37
C PHE A 441 -52.59 -33.60 -17.81
N ILE A 442 -52.64 -32.82 -16.72
CA ILE A 442 -51.46 -32.30 -16.02
C ILE A 442 -50.53 -33.45 -15.60
N ASP A 443 -51.05 -34.52 -15.01
CA ASP A 443 -50.26 -35.69 -14.61
C ASP A 443 -49.63 -36.44 -15.79
N LYS A 444 -50.36 -36.56 -16.90
CA LYS A 444 -49.85 -37.20 -18.12
C LYS A 444 -48.68 -36.39 -18.70
N TYR A 445 -48.88 -35.09 -18.91
CA TYR A 445 -47.87 -34.25 -19.54
C TYR A 445 -46.72 -33.91 -18.59
N THR A 446 -46.92 -33.88 -17.27
CA THR A 446 -45.83 -33.81 -16.28
C THR A 446 -44.87 -35.00 -16.43
N ARG A 447 -45.41 -36.22 -16.61
CA ARG A 447 -44.59 -37.42 -16.84
C ARG A 447 -43.79 -37.35 -18.13
N GLU A 448 -44.45 -36.94 -19.20
CA GLU A 448 -43.81 -36.82 -20.51
C GLU A 448 -42.68 -35.78 -20.47
N PHE A 449 -42.96 -34.61 -19.88
CA PHE A 449 -41.99 -33.54 -19.66
C PHE A 449 -40.76 -34.05 -18.89
N GLN A 450 -40.96 -34.68 -17.73
CA GLN A 450 -39.88 -35.24 -16.92
C GLN A 450 -39.07 -36.32 -17.65
N SER A 451 -39.73 -37.19 -18.44
CA SER A 451 -39.04 -38.22 -19.22
C SER A 451 -38.12 -37.62 -20.28
N ILE A 452 -38.49 -36.49 -20.89
CA ILE A 452 -37.64 -35.77 -21.85
C ILE A 452 -36.41 -35.21 -21.14
N LEU A 453 -36.56 -34.70 -19.91
CA LEU A 453 -35.45 -34.16 -19.12
C LEU A 453 -34.43 -35.23 -18.69
N VAL A 454 -34.88 -36.43 -18.36
CA VAL A 454 -33.97 -37.55 -18.02
C VAL A 454 -33.01 -37.83 -19.18
N LYS A 455 -33.53 -37.91 -20.41
CA LYS A 455 -32.70 -38.12 -21.61
C LYS A 455 -31.70 -36.98 -21.83
N TYR A 456 -32.09 -35.74 -21.52
CA TYR A 456 -31.20 -34.59 -21.59
C TYR A 456 -30.07 -34.66 -20.54
N ASN A 457 -30.37 -35.10 -19.31
CA ASN A 457 -29.39 -35.26 -18.24
C ASN A 457 -28.31 -36.30 -18.57
N ASP A 458 -28.64 -37.36 -19.33
CA ASP A 458 -27.65 -38.33 -19.81
C ASP A 458 -26.58 -37.66 -20.68
N GLY A 459 -26.97 -36.72 -21.55
CA GLY A 459 -26.04 -35.94 -22.37
C GLY A 459 -25.15 -35.01 -21.53
N LEU A 460 -25.70 -34.44 -20.46
CA LEU A 460 -24.92 -33.60 -19.53
C LEU A 460 -23.86 -34.42 -18.79
N LEU A 461 -24.20 -35.64 -18.38
CA LEU A 461 -23.26 -36.56 -17.73
C LEU A 461 -22.08 -36.90 -18.65
N GLU A 462 -22.35 -37.12 -19.94
CA GLU A 462 -21.30 -37.41 -20.93
C GLU A 462 -20.38 -36.20 -21.18
N LEU A 463 -20.95 -34.99 -21.26
CA LEU A 463 -20.17 -33.75 -21.33
C LEU A 463 -19.23 -33.61 -20.13
N ASN A 464 -19.73 -33.90 -18.92
CA ASN A 464 -18.95 -33.82 -17.69
C ASN A 464 -17.76 -34.79 -17.68
N LYS A 465 -17.96 -36.05 -18.11
CA LYS A 465 -16.88 -37.04 -18.21
C LYS A 465 -15.78 -36.57 -19.17
N ASN A 466 -16.16 -36.04 -20.33
CA ASN A 466 -15.21 -35.57 -21.34
C ASN A 466 -14.45 -34.33 -20.88
N TYR A 467 -15.10 -33.43 -20.13
CA TYR A 467 -14.45 -32.29 -19.49
C TYR A 467 -13.34 -32.72 -18.51
N TYR A 468 -13.63 -33.63 -17.58
CA TYR A 468 -12.62 -34.08 -16.61
C TYR A 468 -11.46 -34.83 -17.28
N SER A 469 -11.76 -35.61 -18.33
CA SER A 469 -10.74 -36.25 -19.15
C SER A 469 -9.82 -35.22 -19.82
N LEU A 470 -10.39 -34.14 -20.39
CA LEU A 470 -9.61 -33.05 -20.97
C LEU A 470 -8.76 -32.33 -19.93
N LYS A 471 -9.35 -31.96 -18.79
CA LYS A 471 -8.64 -31.29 -17.70
C LYS A 471 -7.42 -32.08 -17.26
N LYS A 472 -7.57 -33.39 -17.08
CA LYS A 472 -6.46 -34.27 -16.71
C LYS A 472 -5.34 -34.26 -17.75
N ILE A 473 -5.66 -34.43 -19.03
CA ILE A 473 -4.66 -34.45 -20.12
C ILE A 473 -3.92 -33.11 -20.23
N VAL A 474 -4.63 -31.98 -20.07
CA VAL A 474 -4.01 -30.65 -20.08
C VAL A 474 -3.06 -30.47 -18.89
N GLN A 475 -3.47 -30.91 -17.69
CA GLN A 475 -2.62 -30.86 -16.49
C GLN A 475 -1.36 -31.74 -16.59
N ASP A 476 -1.50 -32.97 -17.10
CA ASP A 476 -0.38 -33.88 -17.35
C ASP A 476 0.63 -33.29 -18.37
N ASN A 477 0.19 -32.31 -19.17
CA ASN A 477 0.97 -31.66 -20.21
C ASN A 477 1.19 -30.15 -19.97
N LYS A 478 1.13 -29.67 -18.72
CA LYS A 478 1.27 -28.25 -18.34
C LYS A 478 2.58 -27.57 -18.79
N GLU A 479 3.62 -28.35 -19.08
CA GLU A 479 4.91 -27.86 -19.57
C GLU A 479 4.83 -27.36 -21.02
N LEU A 480 3.82 -27.81 -21.77
CA LEU A 480 3.60 -27.34 -23.13
C LEU A 480 2.84 -26.02 -23.11
N GLU A 481 3.35 -25.03 -23.84
CA GLU A 481 2.68 -23.75 -24.05
C GLU A 481 1.24 -23.92 -24.56
N VAL A 482 1.02 -24.87 -25.48
CA VAL A 482 -0.31 -25.17 -26.02
C VAL A 482 -1.31 -25.60 -24.94
N SER A 483 -0.86 -26.30 -23.89
CA SER A 483 -1.73 -26.72 -22.79
C SER A 483 -2.20 -25.53 -21.97
N LEU A 484 -1.30 -24.55 -21.71
CA LEU A 484 -1.63 -23.32 -21.01
C LEU A 484 -2.62 -22.46 -21.82
N ILE A 485 -2.41 -22.37 -23.13
CA ILE A 485 -3.33 -21.67 -24.04
C ILE A 485 -4.72 -22.33 -24.00
N ILE A 486 -4.79 -23.65 -24.12
CA ILE A 486 -6.05 -24.41 -24.09
C ILE A 486 -6.76 -24.28 -22.74
N GLU A 487 -6.01 -24.34 -21.63
CA GLU A 487 -6.53 -24.17 -20.28
C GLU A 487 -7.26 -22.83 -20.13
N ASN A 488 -6.68 -21.77 -20.69
CA ASN A 488 -7.24 -20.41 -20.67
C ASN A 488 -8.45 -20.27 -21.60
N ILE A 489 -8.36 -20.72 -22.86
CA ILE A 489 -9.45 -20.61 -23.85
C ILE A 489 -10.69 -21.36 -23.38
N LEU A 490 -10.52 -22.61 -22.94
CA LEU A 490 -11.63 -23.46 -22.49
C LEU A 490 -11.98 -23.24 -21.02
N LYS A 491 -11.30 -22.30 -20.34
CA LYS A 491 -11.53 -21.92 -18.95
C LYS A 491 -11.63 -23.13 -18.03
N LEU A 492 -10.69 -24.07 -18.17
CA LEU A 492 -10.78 -25.38 -17.50
C LEU A 492 -10.75 -25.27 -15.97
N ASN A 493 -10.34 -24.14 -15.39
CA ASN A 493 -10.37 -23.91 -13.95
C ASN A 493 -11.69 -23.33 -13.41
N SER A 494 -12.53 -22.75 -14.28
CA SER A 494 -13.81 -22.15 -13.88
C SER A 494 -15.04 -22.83 -14.50
N PHE A 495 -14.86 -23.98 -15.14
CA PHE A 495 -15.97 -24.79 -15.62
C PHE A 495 -16.89 -25.18 -14.47
N ASN A 496 -18.14 -24.77 -14.56
CA ASN A 496 -19.18 -25.08 -13.59
C ASN A 496 -20.29 -25.87 -14.28
N LEU A 497 -20.47 -27.14 -13.89
CA LEU A 497 -21.53 -28.00 -14.41
C LEU A 497 -22.93 -27.48 -14.06
N ASP A 498 -23.08 -26.78 -12.94
CA ASP A 498 -24.38 -26.25 -12.52
C ASP A 498 -24.88 -25.11 -13.42
N LYS A 499 -23.97 -24.45 -14.17
CA LYS A 499 -24.36 -23.54 -15.27
C LYS A 499 -25.21 -24.25 -16.34
N TYR A 500 -25.10 -25.57 -16.45
CA TYR A 500 -25.82 -26.36 -17.44
C TYR A 500 -27.13 -26.96 -16.88
N LYS A 501 -27.28 -27.05 -15.55
CA LYS A 501 -28.49 -27.53 -14.86
C LYS A 501 -29.42 -26.36 -14.53
N ILE A 502 -30.42 -26.10 -15.37
CA ILE A 502 -31.26 -24.88 -15.26
C ILE A 502 -32.74 -25.21 -15.14
N PHE A 503 -33.04 -26.20 -14.30
CA PHE A 503 -34.42 -26.50 -13.96
C PHE A 503 -34.75 -25.80 -12.64
N LYS A 504 -35.77 -24.96 -12.67
CA LYS A 504 -36.28 -24.26 -11.50
C LYS A 504 -37.38 -25.08 -10.82
N PHE A 505 -38.21 -25.76 -11.60
CA PHE A 505 -39.35 -26.53 -11.08
C PHE A 505 -39.24 -28.02 -11.33
N ALA A 506 -38.75 -28.43 -12.51
CA ALA A 506 -38.55 -29.83 -12.84
C ALA A 506 -37.28 -30.38 -12.16
N THR A 507 -37.31 -30.47 -10.83
CA THR A 507 -36.34 -31.26 -10.07
C THR A 507 -36.61 -32.75 -10.31
N ASN A 508 -35.53 -33.54 -10.39
CA ASN A 508 -35.57 -34.94 -10.82
C ASN A 508 -36.66 -35.74 -10.06
N SER A 509 -37.57 -36.39 -10.79
CA SER A 509 -38.64 -37.21 -10.20
C SER A 509 -38.16 -38.49 -9.50
N GLN A 510 -36.84 -38.66 -9.31
CA GLN A 510 -36.27 -39.79 -8.56
C GLN A 510 -36.45 -39.63 -7.04
N GLU A 511 -36.72 -38.43 -6.52
CA GLU A 511 -36.83 -38.15 -5.07
C GLU A 511 -38.26 -38.24 -4.50
N GLY A 512 -39.16 -38.96 -5.18
CA GLY A 512 -40.44 -39.43 -4.63
C GLY A 512 -41.52 -38.36 -4.38
N THR A 513 -41.19 -37.07 -4.41
CA THR A 513 -42.15 -35.98 -4.19
C THR A 513 -42.58 -35.40 -5.53
N ARG A 514 -43.60 -36.01 -6.16
CA ARG A 514 -44.04 -35.62 -7.51
C ARG A 514 -44.75 -34.26 -7.47
N VAL A 515 -44.02 -33.18 -7.74
CA VAL A 515 -44.62 -31.86 -8.01
C VAL A 515 -45.34 -31.95 -9.36
N GLN A 516 -46.66 -31.74 -9.37
CA GLN A 516 -47.40 -31.54 -10.62
C GLN A 516 -46.92 -30.24 -11.27
N LEU A 517 -46.42 -30.32 -12.50
CA LEU A 517 -45.97 -29.15 -13.25
C LEU A 517 -47.17 -28.57 -13.99
N ASN A 518 -47.49 -27.30 -13.74
CA ASN A 518 -48.46 -26.58 -14.55
C ASN A 518 -47.78 -25.96 -15.79
N SER A 519 -48.58 -25.47 -16.75
CA SER A 519 -48.08 -24.92 -18.01
C SER A 519 -47.07 -23.78 -17.81
N ASN A 520 -47.28 -22.93 -16.81
CA ASN A 520 -46.38 -21.79 -16.53
C ASN A 520 -45.02 -22.26 -16.00
N MET A 521 -45.02 -23.23 -15.07
CA MET A 521 -43.79 -23.84 -14.56
C MET A 521 -42.97 -24.52 -15.66
N MET A 522 -43.65 -25.25 -16.55
CA MET A 522 -43.00 -25.88 -17.71
C MET A 522 -42.44 -24.84 -18.68
N ALA A 523 -43.16 -23.76 -18.95
CA ALA A 523 -42.71 -22.67 -19.81
C ALA A 523 -41.47 -21.95 -19.23
N GLU A 524 -41.46 -21.66 -17.92
CA GLU A 524 -40.29 -21.07 -17.25
C GLU A 524 -39.04 -21.94 -17.36
N ASP A 525 -39.17 -23.27 -17.19
CA ASP A 525 -38.05 -24.20 -17.38
C ASP A 525 -37.58 -24.24 -18.85
N ILE A 526 -38.51 -24.23 -19.82
CA ILE A 526 -38.16 -24.17 -21.26
C ILE A 526 -37.42 -22.87 -21.61
N ASP A 527 -37.89 -21.72 -21.13
CA ASP A 527 -37.27 -20.43 -21.41
C ASP A 527 -35.88 -20.34 -20.78
N SER A 528 -35.71 -20.90 -19.59
CA SER A 528 -34.41 -21.04 -18.92
C SER A 528 -33.43 -21.91 -19.74
N LEU A 529 -33.91 -23.05 -20.26
CA LEU A 529 -33.12 -23.89 -21.18
C LEU A 529 -32.77 -23.16 -22.47
N ARG A 530 -33.70 -22.39 -23.05
CA ARG A 530 -33.50 -21.66 -24.31
C ARG A 530 -32.49 -20.54 -24.15
N LYS A 531 -32.58 -19.75 -23.07
CA LYS A 531 -31.59 -18.70 -22.76
C LYS A 531 -30.19 -19.27 -22.67
N ASN A 532 -30.02 -20.36 -21.93
CA ASN A 532 -28.70 -20.97 -21.77
C ASN A 532 -28.20 -21.68 -23.02
N LEU A 533 -29.08 -22.28 -23.83
CA LEU A 533 -28.69 -22.82 -25.12
C LEU A 533 -28.02 -21.73 -25.99
N SER A 534 -28.60 -20.52 -26.03
CA SER A 534 -28.03 -19.39 -26.75
C SER A 534 -26.65 -18.98 -26.21
N GLU A 535 -26.50 -18.87 -24.89
CA GLU A 535 -25.22 -18.58 -24.24
C GLU A 535 -24.14 -19.63 -24.55
N LEU A 536 -24.48 -20.91 -24.47
CA LEU A 536 -23.54 -22.01 -24.71
C LEU A 536 -23.17 -22.16 -26.19
N LYS A 537 -24.06 -21.83 -27.12
CA LYS A 537 -23.73 -21.75 -28.54
C LYS A 537 -22.69 -20.66 -28.80
N LEU A 538 -22.87 -19.49 -28.20
CA LEU A 538 -21.89 -18.39 -28.30
C LEU A 538 -20.55 -18.82 -27.70
N GLU A 539 -20.57 -19.45 -26.52
CA GLU A 539 -19.37 -20.00 -25.86
C GLU A 539 -18.63 -20.99 -26.77
N LEU A 540 -19.32 -22.01 -27.30
CA LEU A 540 -18.72 -23.02 -28.18
C LEU A 540 -18.16 -22.40 -29.47
N ASN A 541 -18.86 -21.42 -30.04
CA ASN A 541 -18.40 -20.74 -31.25
C ASN A 541 -17.14 -19.91 -30.98
N GLN A 542 -17.08 -19.23 -29.84
CA GLN A 542 -15.91 -18.46 -29.43
C GLN A 542 -14.72 -19.37 -29.15
N GLU A 543 -14.90 -20.46 -28.39
CA GLU A 543 -13.87 -21.46 -28.12
C GLU A 543 -13.30 -22.05 -29.42
N LYS A 544 -14.17 -22.42 -30.38
CA LYS A 544 -13.74 -22.89 -31.71
C LYS A 544 -12.95 -21.85 -32.49
N LYS A 545 -13.31 -20.56 -32.37
CA LYS A 545 -12.62 -19.45 -33.06
C LYS A 545 -11.25 -19.20 -32.45
N GLU A 546 -11.15 -19.12 -31.12
CA GLU A 546 -9.89 -18.92 -30.41
C GLU A 546 -8.93 -20.09 -30.64
N LEU A 547 -9.40 -21.33 -30.57
CA LEU A 547 -8.57 -22.51 -30.82
C LEU A 547 -8.07 -22.60 -32.26
N LYS A 548 -8.85 -22.15 -33.25
CA LYS A 548 -8.38 -22.05 -34.64
C LYS A 548 -7.23 -21.08 -34.77
N ASN A 549 -7.28 -19.94 -34.07
CA ASN A 549 -6.19 -18.96 -34.10
C ASN A 549 -4.92 -19.52 -33.42
N SER A 550 -5.09 -20.28 -32.33
CA SER A 550 -3.99 -20.91 -31.59
C SER A 550 -3.36 -22.13 -32.27
N ALA A 551 -4.03 -22.76 -33.24
CA ALA A 551 -3.47 -23.86 -34.04
C ALA A 551 -2.49 -23.38 -35.14
N THR A 552 -2.41 -22.07 -35.36
CA THR A 552 -1.53 -21.40 -36.35
C THR A 552 -0.20 -20.90 -35.77
N VAL A 553 -0.01 -21.03 -34.45
CA VAL A 553 1.19 -20.70 -33.68
C VAL A 553 1.85 -22.00 -33.24
#